data_AF-A0A147K3L7-F1
#
_entry.id   AF-A0A147K3L7-F1
#
_cell.length_a   1.000
_cell.length_b   1.000
_cell.length_c   1.000
_cell.angle_alpha   90.00
_cell.angle_beta   90.00
_cell.angle_gamma   90.00
#
_symmetry.space_group_name_H-M   'P 1'
#
loop_
_entity.id
_entity.type
_entity.pdbx_description
1 polymer ?
#
loop_
_entity_poly.entity_id
_entity_poly.type
_entity_poly.pdbx_seq_one_letter_code
_entity_poly.pdbx_strand_id
1 'polypeptide(L)'
;MEFARIDELGFKFLFSLLERKIETFPKSEYEEFLSKAGEISPHDRDRPYFALALYLNSAIWSDEKAFKKQSQVKILSTEELIELL
;
A
#
# COMPACT_ATOMS: atom_id res chain seq x y z
N MET A 1 -0.90 16.22 -12.89
CA MET A 1 -1.87 17.28 -13.24
C MET A 1 -2.17 17.31 -14.73
N GLU A 2 -1.17 17.16 -15.60
CA GLU A 2 -1.30 17.24 -17.07
C GLU A 2 -2.26 16.21 -17.69
N PHE A 3 -2.29 14.95 -17.21
CA PHE A 3 -3.15 13.89 -17.77
C PHE A 3 -4.58 13.86 -17.23
N ALA A 4 -4.82 14.44 -16.05
CA ALA A 4 -6.12 14.39 -15.36
C ALA A 4 -6.92 15.69 -15.51
N ARG A 5 -6.35 16.72 -16.16
CA ARG A 5 -6.96 18.06 -16.36
C ARG A 5 -7.50 18.70 -15.07
N ILE A 6 -6.84 18.40 -13.95
CA ILE A 6 -7.08 19.01 -12.64
C ILE A 6 -5.91 19.91 -12.31
N ASP A 7 -6.22 21.12 -11.86
CA ASP A 7 -5.23 22.07 -11.36
C ASP A 7 -4.73 21.66 -9.96
N GLU A 8 -3.74 22.39 -9.46
CA GLU A 8 -3.10 22.06 -8.18
C GLU A 8 -4.07 22.14 -7.01
N LEU A 9 -4.98 23.11 -7.04
CA LEU A 9 -5.98 23.29 -6.00
C LEU A 9 -6.98 22.12 -6.00
N GLY A 10 -7.49 21.76 -7.17
CA GLY A 10 -8.39 20.61 -7.35
C GLY A 10 -7.74 19.30 -6.95
N PHE A 11 -6.47 19.10 -7.28
CA PHE A 11 -5.71 17.93 -6.85
C PHE A 11 -5.60 17.86 -5.32
N LYS A 12 -5.18 18.95 -4.66
CA LYS A 12 -5.06 19.00 -3.19
C LYS A 12 -6.40 18.74 -2.51
N PHE A 13 -7.48 19.32 -3.03
CA PHE A 13 -8.83 19.09 -2.51
C PHE A 13 -9.22 17.61 -2.61
N LEU A 14 -9.09 16.99 -3.79
CA LEU A 14 -9.39 15.57 -3.98
C LEU A 14 -8.53 14.67 -3.08
N PHE A 15 -7.23 14.97 -2.97
CA PHE A 15 -6.32 14.20 -2.12
C PHE A 15 -6.75 14.26 -0.65
N SER A 16 -7.10 15.46 -0.14
CA SER A 16 -7.60 15.62 1.23
C SER A 16 -8.91 14.87 1.50
N LEU A 17 -9.77 14.70 0.50
CA LEU A 17 -10.99 13.90 0.64
C LEU A 17 -10.67 12.40 0.78
N LEU A 18 -9.67 11.92 0.05
CA LEU A 18 -9.20 10.54 0.12
C LEU A 18 -8.50 10.26 1.46
N GLU A 19 -7.63 11.16 1.90
CA GLU A 19 -6.91 11.03 3.19
C GLU A 19 -7.89 10.88 4.37
N ARG A 20 -9.07 11.51 4.34
CA ARG A 20 -10.10 11.37 5.38
C ARG A 20 -10.68 9.96 5.51
N LYS A 21 -10.42 9.08 4.54
CA LYS A 21 -10.89 7.68 4.52
C LYS A 21 -9.76 6.69 4.74
N ILE A 22 -8.53 7.17 4.94
CA ILE A 22 -7.33 6.35 5.07
C ILE A 22 -6.75 6.59 6.46
N GLU A 23 -6.43 5.51 7.17
CA GLU A 23 -5.66 5.57 8.40
C GLU A 23 -4.16 5.45 8.06
N THR A 24 -3.36 6.33 8.64
CA THR A 24 -1.90 6.35 8.42
C THR A 24 -1.17 5.86 9.66
N PHE A 25 -0.18 5.01 9.47
CA PHE A 25 0.62 4.43 10.55
C PHE A 25 2.05 4.99 10.53
N PRO A 26 2.57 5.54 11.65
CA PRO A 26 3.95 5.96 11.75
C PRO A 26 4.90 4.75 11.71
N LYS A 27 6.12 4.95 11.19
CA LYS A 27 7.12 3.89 11.05
C LYS A 27 7.39 3.12 12.35
N SER A 28 7.39 3.83 13.48
CA SER A 28 7.65 3.25 14.80
C SER A 28 6.68 2.14 15.19
N GLU A 29 5.49 2.07 14.59
CA GLU A 29 4.51 1.02 14.92
C GLU A 29 4.79 -0.32 14.24
N TYR A 30 5.47 -0.31 13.09
CA TYR A 30 5.74 -1.53 12.32
C TYR A 30 7.22 -1.79 12.09
N GLU A 31 8.11 -1.03 12.74
CA GLU A 31 9.55 -1.10 12.49
C GLU A 31 10.15 -2.47 12.80
N GLU A 32 9.61 -3.19 13.78
CA GLU A 32 10.03 -4.55 14.15
C GLU A 32 9.83 -5.56 12.99
N PHE A 33 8.88 -5.29 12.09
CA PHE A 33 8.58 -6.14 10.94
C PHE A 33 9.45 -5.81 9.72
N LEU A 34 10.23 -4.72 9.72
CA LEU A 34 11.03 -4.31 8.56
C LEU A 34 12.09 -5.34 8.15
N SER A 35 12.66 -6.06 9.13
CA SER A 35 13.62 -7.13 8.84
C SER A 35 12.97 -8.25 8.04
N LYS A 36 11.83 -8.77 8.55
CA LYS A 36 11.07 -9.83 7.89
C LYS A 36 10.51 -9.39 6.54
N ALA A 37 10.04 -8.15 6.45
CA ALA A 37 9.58 -7.56 5.20
C ALA A 37 10.67 -7.55 4.12
N GLY A 38 11.93 -7.33 4.50
CA GLY A 38 13.08 -7.36 3.58
C GLY A 38 13.32 -8.72 2.91
N GLU A 39 12.85 -9.81 3.51
CA GLU A 39 12.97 -11.16 2.95
C GLU A 39 11.93 -11.44 1.86
N ILE A 40 10.80 -10.73 1.89
CA ILE A 40 9.65 -11.00 1.01
C ILE A 40 9.34 -9.85 0.03
N SER A 41 9.81 -8.64 0.31
CA SER A 41 9.65 -7.49 -0.58
C SER A 41 10.57 -7.63 -1.81
N PRO A 42 10.10 -7.32 -3.02
CA PRO A 42 10.94 -7.40 -4.21
C PRO A 42 12.01 -6.29 -4.28
N HIS A 43 11.76 -5.14 -3.65
CA HIS A 43 12.73 -4.05 -3.52
C HIS A 43 12.68 -3.41 -2.13
N ASP A 44 13.80 -2.81 -1.73
CA ASP A 44 13.96 -2.16 -0.43
C ASP A 44 12.94 -1.05 -0.15
N ARG A 45 12.54 -0.33 -1.20
CA ARG A 45 11.51 0.71 -1.11
C ARG A 45 10.12 0.17 -0.80
N ASP A 46 9.88 -1.12 -1.05
CA ASP A 46 8.58 -1.74 -0.86
C ASP A 46 8.45 -2.33 0.57
N ARG A 47 9.57 -2.48 1.29
CA ARG A 47 9.63 -3.03 2.65
C ARG A 47 8.60 -2.40 3.61
N PRO A 48 8.37 -1.08 3.63
CA PRO A 48 7.38 -0.49 4.54
C PRO A 48 5.96 -1.04 4.33
N TYR A 49 5.55 -1.31 3.09
CA TYR A 49 4.22 -1.86 2.80
C TYR A 49 4.07 -3.29 3.31
N PHE A 50 5.10 -4.12 3.10
CA PHE A 50 5.12 -5.49 3.62
C PHE A 50 5.21 -5.53 5.14
N ALA A 51 6.01 -4.66 5.76
CA ALA A 51 6.13 -4.57 7.20
C ALA A 51 4.81 -4.16 7.85
N LEU A 52 4.14 -3.14 7.30
CA LEU A 52 2.84 -2.71 7.79
C LEU A 52 1.76 -3.79 7.62
N ALA A 53 1.76 -4.50 6.48
CA ALA A 53 0.83 -5.59 6.26
C ALA A 53 1.05 -6.76 7.23
N LEU A 54 2.31 -7.07 7.56
CA LEU A 54 2.64 -8.07 8.58
C LEU A 54 2.19 -7.64 9.98
N TYR A 55 2.41 -6.37 10.34
CA TYR A 55 1.97 -5.78 11.61
C TYR A 55 0.43 -5.85 11.77
N LEU A 56 -0.31 -5.46 10.73
CA LEU A 56 -1.78 -5.45 10.74
C LEU A 56 -2.41 -6.82 10.43
N ASN A 57 -1.61 -7.82 10.05
CA ASN A 57 -2.08 -9.08 9.48
C ASN A 57 -3.10 -8.85 8.33
N SER A 58 -2.78 -7.91 7.43
CA SER A 58 -3.67 -7.45 6.38
C SER A 58 -3.15 -7.82 4.98
N ALA A 59 -4.01 -7.69 3.98
CA ALA A 59 -3.61 -7.80 2.59
C ALA A 59 -3.02 -6.48 2.08
N ILE A 60 -2.08 -6.56 1.13
CA ILE A 60 -1.64 -5.39 0.35
C ILE A 60 -2.53 -5.28 -0.89
N TRP A 61 -3.10 -4.10 -1.12
CA TRP A 61 -3.71 -3.76 -2.39
C TRP A 61 -2.64 -3.19 -3.35
N SER A 62 -2.31 -3.95 -4.40
CA SER A 62 -1.32 -3.54 -5.42
C SER A 62 -1.45 -4.37 -6.69
N ASP A 63 -1.31 -3.72 -7.84
CA ASP A 63 -1.22 -4.36 -9.16
C ASP A 63 0.24 -4.73 -9.55
N GLU A 64 1.20 -4.52 -8.65
CA GLU A 64 2.60 -4.94 -8.85
C GLU A 64 2.71 -6.47 -8.80
N LYS A 65 2.91 -7.07 -9.97
CA LYS A 65 2.99 -8.53 -10.15
C LYS A 65 4.10 -9.16 -9.32
N ALA A 66 5.21 -8.45 -9.09
CA ALA A 66 6.30 -8.96 -8.27
C ALA A 66 5.89 -9.21 -6.82
N PHE A 67 4.87 -8.51 -6.29
CA PHE A 67 4.42 -8.68 -4.91
C PHE A 67 3.81 -10.07 -4.68
N LYS A 68 3.26 -10.71 -5.73
CA LYS A 68 2.69 -12.06 -5.67
C LYS A 68 3.73 -13.19 -5.73
N LYS A 69 5.03 -12.88 -5.83
CA LYS A 69 6.11 -13.89 -5.83
C LYS A 69 6.38 -14.49 -4.44
N GLN A 70 5.86 -13.87 -3.40
CA GLN A 70 5.88 -14.36 -2.02
C GLN A 70 4.46 -14.79 -1.59
N SER A 71 4.36 -15.60 -0.54
CA SER A 71 3.09 -16.16 -0.03
C SER A 71 2.79 -15.79 1.43
N GLN A 72 3.61 -14.96 2.07
CA GLN A 72 3.46 -14.57 3.48
C GLN A 72 2.41 -13.49 3.68
N VAL A 73 2.24 -12.60 2.70
CA VAL A 73 1.26 -11.51 2.73
C VAL A 73 0.33 -11.68 1.53
N LYS A 74 -0.99 -11.65 1.77
CA LYS A 74 -1.99 -11.70 0.71
C LYS A 74 -1.89 -10.42 -0.13
N ILE A 75 -1.83 -10.57 -1.45
CA ILE A 75 -1.83 -9.45 -2.39
C ILE A 75 -3.14 -9.47 -3.16
N LEU A 76 -3.83 -8.33 -3.20
CA LEU A 76 -5.05 -8.13 -3.97
C LEU A 76 -4.76 -7.11 -5.09
N SER A 77 -5.04 -7.49 -6.33
CA SER A 77 -5.13 -6.54 -7.44
C SER A 77 -6.36 -5.66 -7.27
N THR A 78 -6.44 -4.58 -8.05
CA THR A 78 -7.64 -3.74 -8.09
C THR A 78 -8.87 -4.55 -8.52
N GLU A 79 -8.72 -5.42 -9.50
CA GLU A 79 -9.78 -6.31 -9.99
C GLU A 79 -10.25 -7.27 -8.88
N GLU A 80 -9.32 -7.97 -8.21
CA GLU A 80 -9.63 -8.88 -7.10
C GLU A 80 -10.26 -8.16 -5.91
N LEU A 81 -9.88 -6.91 -5.63
CA LEU A 81 -10.48 -6.12 -4.56
C LEU A 81 -11.92 -5.71 -4.89
N ILE A 82 -12.21 -5.35 -6.15
CA ILE A 82 -13.56 -5.01 -6.60
C ILE A 82 -14.49 -6.21 -6.50
N GLU A 83 -14.02 -7.42 -6.83
CA GLU A 83 -14.82 -8.65 -6.70
C GLU A 83 -15.18 -9.02 -5.26
N LEU A 84 -14.48 -8.47 -4.27
CA LEU A 84 -14.71 -8.71 -2.84
C LEU A 84 -15.70 -7.73 -2.19
N LEU A 85 -16.07 -6.64 -2.90
CA LEU A 85 -16.93 -5.56 -2.39
C LEU A 85 -18.37 -5.69 -2.92
#